data_AF-A0A0G1ICE3-F1
#
_entry.id   AF-A0A0G1ICE3-F1
#
_cell.length_a   1.000
_cell.length_b   1.000
_cell.length_c   1.000
_cell.angle_alpha   90.00
_cell.angle_beta   90.00
_cell.angle_gamma   90.00
#
_symmetry.space_group_name_H-M   'P 1'
#
loop_
_entity.id
_entity.type
_entity.pdbx_description
1 polymer ?
#
loop_
_entity_poly.entity_id
_entity_poly.type
_entity_poly.pdbx_seq_one_letter_code
_entity_poly.pdbx_strand_id
1 'polypeptide(L)'
;MRKIGPFLTAISPHSHKGPFRWAIDFLVPDGTIVLAAENGKVIELKENSNKWGASPKFRDLLNFVTVQHKDGEYSQYCHLSKLSVSNAGLRIGSLVKKGQTIATVGKTGWTDRDHLHFIVFRGDADPKNSFGFKSLRVKFE
;
A
#
# COMPACT_ATOMS: atom_id res chain seq x y z
N MET A 1 -18.37 -2.51 4.90
CA MET A 1 -17.38 -1.57 5.50
C MET A 1 -17.16 -1.97 6.95
N ARG A 2 -15.95 -1.77 7.48
CA ARG A 2 -15.59 -2.11 8.87
C ARG A 2 -14.89 -0.90 9.51
N LYS A 3 -14.99 -0.73 10.83
CA LYS A 3 -14.15 0.23 11.55
C LYS A 3 -12.88 -0.43 12.08
N ILE A 4 -11.75 0.25 11.94
CA ILE A 4 -10.46 -0.11 12.53
C ILE A 4 -9.93 1.15 13.22
N GLY A 5 -9.98 1.17 14.56
CA GLY A 5 -9.75 2.40 15.31
C GLY A 5 -10.68 3.54 14.83
N PRO A 6 -10.15 4.74 14.55
CA PRO A 6 -10.94 5.87 14.03
C PRO A 6 -11.27 5.76 12.54
N PHE A 7 -10.73 4.77 11.82
CA PHE A 7 -10.82 4.70 10.36
C PHE A 7 -11.98 3.83 9.90
N LEU A 8 -12.69 4.32 8.86
CA LEU A 8 -13.60 3.52 8.07
C LEU A 8 -12.82 2.77 6.99
N THR A 9 -13.06 1.48 6.85
CA THR A 9 -12.38 0.63 5.87
C THR A 9 -13.35 -0.07 4.94
N ALA A 10 -12.90 -0.27 3.71
CA ALA A 10 -13.62 -0.97 2.66
C ALA A 10 -12.83 -2.18 2.15
N ILE A 11 -13.57 -3.12 1.55
CA ILE A 11 -13.01 -4.22 0.77
C ILE A 11 -13.53 -4.04 -0.65
N SER A 12 -12.65 -3.85 -1.62
CA SER A 12 -13.02 -3.66 -3.01
C SER A 12 -13.49 -4.99 -3.62
N PRO A 13 -14.73 -5.10 -4.11
CA PRO A 13 -15.19 -6.33 -4.77
C PRO A 13 -14.51 -6.56 -6.12
N HIS A 14 -13.75 -5.60 -6.64
CA HIS A 14 -13.07 -5.71 -7.94
C HIS A 14 -11.58 -6.05 -7.80
N SER A 15 -10.90 -5.46 -6.82
CA SER A 15 -9.44 -5.61 -6.66
C SER A 15 -9.03 -6.49 -5.49
N HIS A 16 -9.83 -6.63 -4.42
CA HIS A 16 -9.47 -7.45 -3.25
C HIS A 16 -9.89 -8.91 -3.44
N LYS A 17 -9.40 -9.52 -4.52
CA LYS A 17 -9.66 -10.91 -4.91
C LYS A 17 -8.34 -11.65 -5.13
N GLY A 18 -8.40 -12.99 -5.03
CA GLY A 18 -7.24 -13.86 -5.27
C GLY A 18 -6.03 -13.46 -4.41
N PRO A 19 -4.88 -13.11 -5.02
CA PRO A 19 -3.66 -12.77 -4.29
C PRO A 19 -3.80 -11.51 -3.42
N PHE A 20 -4.76 -10.63 -3.72
CA PHE A 20 -5.00 -9.38 -2.97
C PHE A 20 -6.16 -9.47 -1.96
N ARG A 21 -6.68 -10.68 -1.69
CA ARG A 21 -7.91 -10.87 -0.89
C ARG A 21 -7.89 -10.31 0.54
N TRP A 22 -6.71 -10.02 1.08
CA TRP A 22 -6.54 -9.48 2.43
C TRP A 22 -6.12 -8.01 2.44
N ALA A 23 -6.11 -7.35 1.29
CA ALA A 23 -5.91 -5.91 1.23
C ALA A 23 -7.05 -5.17 1.96
N ILE A 24 -6.75 -3.96 2.40
CA ILE A 24 -7.66 -3.07 3.10
C ILE A 24 -7.57 -1.69 2.46
N ASP A 25 -8.72 -1.11 2.14
CA ASP A 25 -8.79 0.28 1.71
C ASP A 25 -9.21 1.13 2.92
N PHE A 26 -8.31 1.98 3.42
CA PHE A 26 -8.63 2.98 4.45
C PHE A 26 -9.20 4.21 3.76
N LEU A 27 -10.46 4.55 4.05
CA LEU A 27 -11.15 5.67 3.42
C LEU A 27 -10.74 6.98 4.09
N VAL A 28 -9.73 7.63 3.51
CA VAL A 28 -9.11 8.86 4.01
C VAL A 28 -8.84 9.81 2.84
N PRO A 29 -8.86 11.14 3.07
CA PRO A 29 -8.67 12.11 1.99
C PRO A 29 -7.24 12.13 1.46
N ASP A 30 -7.09 12.64 0.24
CA ASP A 30 -5.78 13.03 -0.33
C ASP A 30 -4.99 13.91 0.65
N GLY A 31 -3.67 13.74 0.70
CA GLY A 31 -2.78 14.45 1.62
C GLY A 31 -2.69 13.87 3.03
N THR A 32 -3.52 12.89 3.39
CA THR A 32 -3.42 12.21 4.70
C THR A 32 -2.03 11.60 4.90
N ILE A 33 -1.45 11.80 6.08
CA ILE A 33 -0.13 11.24 6.42
C ILE A 33 -0.21 9.71 6.46
N VAL A 34 0.75 9.04 5.82
CA VAL A 34 0.94 7.59 5.86
C VAL A 34 2.11 7.27 6.78
N LEU A 35 1.86 6.41 7.76
CA LEU A 35 2.86 5.94 8.72
C LEU A 35 3.29 4.51 8.41
N ALA A 36 4.55 4.17 8.67
CA ALA A 36 5.02 2.79 8.63
C ALA A 36 4.29 1.95 9.70
N ALA A 37 3.66 0.86 9.26
CA ALA A 37 2.92 -0.06 10.14
C ALA A 37 3.85 -0.80 11.11
N GLU A 38 5.10 -1.05 10.72
CA GLU A 38 6.11 -1.73 11.52
C GLU A 38 7.52 -1.30 11.07
N ASN A 39 8.52 -1.54 11.92
CA ASN A 39 9.93 -1.35 11.59
C ASN A 39 10.32 -2.12 10.34
N GLY A 40 11.19 -1.55 9.50
CA GLY A 40 11.60 -2.24 8.28
C GLY A 40 12.55 -1.46 7.40
N LYS A 41 12.68 -1.93 6.16
CA LYS A 41 13.50 -1.33 5.11
C LYS A 41 12.65 -1.11 3.86
N VAL A 42 12.73 0.07 3.27
CA VAL A 42 12.12 0.34 1.96
C VAL A 42 12.87 -0.48 0.91
N ILE A 43 12.16 -1.38 0.24
CA ILE A 43 12.76 -2.28 -0.78
C ILE A 43 12.31 -1.93 -2.20
N GLU A 44 11.19 -1.25 -2.35
CA GLU A 44 10.62 -0.91 -3.64
C GLU A 44 9.76 0.33 -3.47
N LEU A 45 9.73 1.19 -4.49
CA LEU A 45 8.79 2.29 -4.56
C LEU A 45 8.60 2.74 -6.01
N LYS A 46 7.44 3.34 -6.26
CA LYS A 46 7.12 4.08 -7.47
C LYS A 46 6.38 5.35 -7.05
N GLU A 47 6.82 6.51 -7.51
CA GLU A 47 6.26 7.77 -7.04
C GLU A 47 6.23 8.89 -8.09
N ASN A 48 6.39 8.55 -9.37
CA ASN A 48 6.50 9.54 -10.44
C ASN A 48 5.18 9.86 -11.16
N SER A 49 4.09 9.16 -10.83
CA SER A 49 2.78 9.35 -11.45
C SER A 49 1.95 10.43 -10.76
N ASN A 50 1.13 11.14 -11.53
CA ASN A 50 0.04 12.01 -11.09
C ASN A 50 -1.29 11.66 -11.78
N LYS A 51 -1.38 10.46 -12.39
CA LYS A 51 -2.52 10.04 -13.20
C LYS A 51 -3.33 8.96 -12.50
N TRP A 52 -4.64 9.00 -12.66
CA TRP A 52 -5.59 8.04 -12.11
C TRP A 52 -6.88 7.94 -12.91
N GLY A 53 -7.65 6.90 -12.62
CA GLY A 53 -9.03 6.77 -13.08
C GLY A 53 -9.63 5.42 -12.71
N ALA A 54 -10.94 5.29 -12.89
CA ALA A 54 -11.72 4.11 -12.52
C ALA A 54 -11.51 2.88 -13.44
N SER A 55 -10.61 2.97 -14.42
CA SER A 55 -10.35 1.92 -15.40
C SER A 55 -9.06 1.15 -15.12
N PRO A 56 -9.02 -0.18 -15.35
CA PRO A 56 -7.80 -0.99 -15.26
C PRO A 56 -6.59 -0.45 -16.02
N LYS A 57 -6.77 0.36 -17.06
CA LYS A 57 -5.66 0.97 -17.81
C LYS A 57 -4.75 1.86 -16.96
N PHE A 58 -5.24 2.31 -15.81
CA PHE A 58 -4.46 3.13 -14.88
C PHE A 58 -3.63 2.30 -13.89
N ARG A 59 -3.71 0.95 -13.88
CA ARG A 59 -2.97 0.11 -12.92
C ARG A 59 -1.47 0.41 -12.89
N ASP A 60 -0.84 0.54 -14.05
CA ASP A 60 0.60 0.82 -14.17
C ASP A 60 0.97 2.27 -13.83
N LEU A 61 0.03 3.09 -13.38
CA LEU A 61 0.25 4.48 -12.95
C LEU A 61 0.16 4.62 -11.42
N LEU A 62 0.09 3.49 -10.70
CA LEU A 62 0.07 3.44 -9.25
C LEU A 62 1.40 3.93 -8.65
N ASN A 63 1.32 4.86 -7.72
CA ASN A 63 2.43 5.12 -6.81
C ASN A 63 2.27 4.30 -5.54
N PHE A 64 3.37 3.75 -5.05
CA PHE A 64 3.42 2.92 -3.86
C PHE A 64 4.81 2.92 -3.23
N VAL A 65 4.86 2.47 -1.97
CA VAL A 65 6.11 2.07 -1.30
C VAL A 65 5.92 0.70 -0.68
N THR A 66 6.93 -0.17 -0.81
CA THR A 66 6.98 -1.50 -0.19
C THR A 66 8.06 -1.49 0.89
N VAL A 67 7.68 -1.85 2.11
CA VAL A 67 8.57 -2.00 3.26
C VAL A 67 8.71 -3.47 3.61
N GLN A 68 9.94 -3.98 3.62
CA GLN A 68 10.27 -5.30 4.14
C GLN A 68 10.46 -5.22 5.65
N HIS A 69 9.81 -6.12 6.38
CA HIS A 69 9.88 -6.24 7.83
C HIS A 69 10.79 -7.40 8.26
N LYS A 70 11.00 -7.50 9.58
CA LYS A 70 11.53 -8.72 10.17
C LYS A 70 10.55 -9.88 9.87
N ASP A 71 11.06 -11.10 9.77
CA ASP A 71 10.29 -12.33 9.50
C ASP A 71 9.79 -12.53 8.05
N GLY A 72 10.32 -11.74 7.10
CA GLY A 72 10.05 -11.93 5.67
C GLY A 72 8.67 -11.45 5.21
N GLU A 73 7.99 -10.67 6.05
CA GLU A 73 6.76 -9.96 5.70
C GLU A 73 7.07 -8.63 5.01
N TYR A 74 6.12 -8.21 4.17
CA TYR A 74 6.17 -6.94 3.47
C TYR A 74 4.85 -6.22 3.69
N SER A 75 4.91 -4.91 3.89
CA SER A 75 3.75 -4.04 3.76
C SER A 75 3.90 -3.16 2.53
N GLN A 76 2.83 -3.00 1.77
CA GLN A 76 2.78 -2.08 0.65
C GLN A 76 1.65 -1.06 0.84
N TYR A 77 1.99 0.20 0.60
CA TYR A 77 1.15 1.37 0.77
C TYR A 77 0.96 1.99 -0.61
N CYS A 78 -0.28 2.08 -1.07
CA CYS A 78 -0.62 2.35 -2.47
C CYS A 78 -1.47 3.61 -2.62
N HIS A 79 -1.64 4.04 -3.88
CA HIS A 79 -2.32 5.29 -4.26
C HIS A 79 -1.63 6.53 -3.67
N LEU A 80 -0.31 6.50 -3.53
CA LEU A 80 0.43 7.58 -2.88
C LEU A 80 0.52 8.84 -3.75
N SER A 81 0.71 9.97 -3.09
CA SER A 81 0.99 11.24 -3.75
C SER A 81 2.35 11.22 -4.46
N LYS A 82 2.44 11.94 -5.59
CA LYS A 82 3.67 12.05 -6.39
C LYS A 82 4.82 12.60 -5.54
N LEU A 83 5.98 11.95 -5.60
CA LEU A 83 7.20 12.30 -4.84
C LEU A 83 7.04 12.28 -3.31
N SER A 84 5.93 11.77 -2.76
CA SER A 84 5.66 11.86 -1.32
C SER A 84 6.63 11.06 -0.45
N VAL A 85 7.20 9.96 -0.98
CA VAL A 85 8.17 9.13 -0.27
C VAL A 85 9.53 9.85 -0.23
N SER A 86 9.96 10.39 -1.37
CA SER A 86 11.15 11.24 -1.46
C SER A 86 11.04 12.49 -0.58
N ASN A 87 9.87 13.14 -0.54
CA ASN A 87 9.63 14.31 0.31
C ASN A 87 9.68 13.98 1.81
N ALA A 88 9.40 12.73 2.19
CA ALA A 88 9.61 12.22 3.55
C ALA A 88 11.10 11.88 3.85
N GLY A 89 12.01 12.16 2.92
CA GLY A 89 13.45 11.87 3.05
C GLY A 89 13.80 10.39 2.85
N LEU A 90 12.90 9.60 2.26
CA LEU A 90 13.07 8.17 2.08
C LEU A 90 13.39 7.81 0.63
N ARG A 91 14.13 6.71 0.48
CA ARG A 91 14.49 6.10 -0.80
C ARG A 91 14.59 4.58 -0.62
N ILE A 92 14.76 3.85 -1.72
CA ILE A 92 15.11 2.43 -1.64
C ILE A 92 16.36 2.26 -0.78
N GLY A 93 16.29 1.37 0.19
CA GLY A 93 17.34 1.13 1.18
C GLY A 93 17.15 1.84 2.51
N SER A 94 16.28 2.86 2.60
CA SER A 94 16.02 3.57 3.85
C SER A 94 15.42 2.64 4.91
N LEU A 95 15.91 2.75 6.15
CA LEU A 95 15.28 2.14 7.31
C LEU A 95 14.14 3.02 7.81
N VAL A 96 13.04 2.39 8.20
CA VAL A 96 11.87 3.06 8.79
C VAL A 96 11.54 2.43 10.12
N LYS A 97 11.06 3.26 11.05
CA LYS A 97 10.54 2.82 12.34
C LYS A 97 9.02 2.76 12.31
N LYS A 98 8.42 1.88 13.11
CA LYS A 98 6.97 1.86 13.34
C LYS A 98 6.49 3.26 13.72
N GLY A 99 5.43 3.74 13.07
CA GLY A 99 4.85 5.07 13.29
C GLY A 99 5.61 6.22 12.63
N GLN A 100 6.71 5.97 11.91
CA GLN A 100 7.41 7.00 11.15
C GLN A 100 6.59 7.41 9.92
N THR A 101 6.52 8.71 9.62
CA THR A 101 5.98 9.21 8.35
C THR A 101 6.78 8.69 7.18
N ILE A 102 6.10 8.04 6.22
CA ILE A 102 6.75 7.47 5.04
C ILE A 102 6.24 8.04 3.72
N ALA A 103 5.04 8.62 3.70
CA ALA A 103 4.42 9.18 2.51
C ALA A 103 3.17 10.00 2.89
N THR A 104 2.49 10.52 1.87
CA THR A 104 1.12 11.02 1.97
C THR A 104 0.21 10.26 0.99
N VAL A 105 -1.05 10.08 1.38
CA VAL A 105 -2.09 9.58 0.49
C VAL A 105 -2.19 10.50 -0.72
N GLY A 106 -2.49 9.90 -1.86
CA GLY A 106 -2.74 10.59 -3.12
C GLY A 106 -3.91 9.94 -3.84
N LYS A 107 -3.94 10.16 -5.15
CA LYS A 107 -4.94 9.57 -6.04
C LYS A 107 -4.26 9.12 -7.32
N THR A 108 -3.46 8.07 -7.25
CA THR A 108 -2.67 7.58 -8.39
C THR A 108 -3.05 6.15 -8.74
N GLY A 109 -3.07 5.83 -10.03
CA GLY A 109 -3.37 4.49 -10.51
C GLY A 109 -4.87 4.17 -10.66
N TRP A 110 -5.22 2.89 -10.58
CA TRP A 110 -6.61 2.43 -10.74
C TRP A 110 -7.41 2.67 -9.45
N THR A 111 -8.09 3.80 -9.38
CA THR A 111 -8.93 4.21 -8.24
C THR A 111 -10.07 5.13 -8.70
N ASP A 112 -11.20 5.10 -8.01
CA ASP A 112 -12.35 6.00 -8.21
C ASP A 112 -12.54 7.01 -7.05
N ARG A 113 -11.82 6.83 -5.94
CA ARG A 113 -12.02 7.58 -4.69
C ARG A 113 -10.73 7.69 -3.88
N ASP A 114 -10.73 8.64 -2.95
CA ASP A 114 -9.59 8.86 -2.07
C ASP A 114 -9.55 7.76 -1.01
N HIS A 115 -8.42 7.05 -0.95
CA HIS A 115 -8.16 6.03 0.05
C HIS A 115 -6.68 5.64 0.05
N LEU A 116 -6.23 5.05 1.15
CA LEU A 116 -4.99 4.29 1.19
C LEU A 116 -5.31 2.82 0.95
N HIS A 117 -4.81 2.25 -0.14
CA HIS A 117 -4.81 0.81 -0.34
C HIS A 117 -3.59 0.21 0.39
N PHE A 118 -3.85 -0.71 1.30
CA PHE A 118 -2.84 -1.31 2.17
C PHE A 118 -2.90 -2.83 2.10
N ILE A 119 -1.74 -3.45 1.92
CA ILE A 119 -1.61 -4.91 1.87
C ILE A 119 -0.37 -5.37 2.61
N VAL A 120 -0.52 -6.49 3.33
CA VAL A 120 0.60 -7.22 3.93
C VAL A 120 0.73 -8.56 3.22
N PHE A 121 1.95 -8.99 2.91
CA PHE A 121 2.21 -10.23 2.21
C PHE A 121 3.56 -10.84 2.54
N ARG A 122 3.75 -12.10 2.12
CA ARG A 122 5.06 -12.78 2.06
C ARG A 122 5.30 -13.28 0.65
N GLY A 123 6.56 -13.53 0.30
CA GLY A 123 6.86 -14.26 -0.94
C GLY A 123 6.15 -15.61 -0.96
N ASP A 124 5.59 -15.97 -2.12
CA ASP A 124 4.89 -17.24 -2.31
C ASP A 124 5.68 -18.16 -3.23
N ALA A 125 5.83 -19.42 -2.82
CA ALA A 125 6.40 -20.46 -3.65
C ALA A 125 5.33 -21.28 -4.40
N ASP A 126 4.04 -20.95 -4.23
CA ASP A 126 2.95 -21.66 -4.91
C ASP A 126 3.02 -21.45 -6.44
N PRO A 127 3.25 -22.51 -7.23
CA PRO A 127 3.31 -22.41 -8.69
C PRO A 127 1.99 -22.00 -9.34
N LYS A 128 0.86 -22.07 -8.61
CA LYS A 128 -0.45 -21.59 -9.08
C LYS A 128 -0.62 -20.07 -8.89
N ASN A 129 0.28 -19.42 -8.15
CA ASN A 129 0.24 -17.99 -7.89
C ASN A 129 1.29 -17.25 -8.73
N SER A 130 0.88 -16.84 -9.92
CA SER A 130 1.76 -16.11 -10.86
C SER A 130 2.22 -14.74 -10.36
N PHE A 131 1.65 -14.22 -9.26
CA PHE A 131 2.05 -12.95 -8.66
C PHE A 131 3.26 -13.09 -7.72
N GLY A 132 3.64 -14.31 -7.34
CA GLY A 132 4.83 -14.55 -6.51
C GLY A 132 4.70 -14.08 -5.06
N PHE A 133 3.50 -13.74 -4.58
CA PHE A 133 3.27 -13.35 -3.19
C PHE A 133 1.91 -13.82 -2.66
N LYS A 134 1.86 -14.09 -1.35
CA LYS A 134 0.67 -14.48 -0.62
C LYS A 134 0.28 -13.38 0.33
N SER A 135 -0.90 -12.78 0.13
CA SER A 135 -1.42 -11.79 1.08
C SER A 135 -1.75 -12.42 2.43
N LEU A 136 -1.57 -11.62 3.47
CA LEU A 136 -1.80 -11.97 4.85
C LEU A 136 -2.92 -11.11 5.42
N ARG A 137 -3.76 -11.70 6.28
CA ARG A 137 -4.75 -10.94 7.04
C ARG A 137 -4.03 -9.99 7.99
N VAL A 138 -4.25 -8.69 7.80
CA VAL A 138 -3.70 -7.66 8.68
C VAL A 138 -4.26 -7.82 10.10
N LYS A 139 -3.36 -7.85 11.08
CA LYS A 139 -3.70 -7.81 12.51
C LYS A 139 -3.34 -6.44 13.05
N PHE A 140 -4.26 -5.87 13.82
CA PHE A 140 -4.05 -4.60 14.52
C PHE A 140 -3.96 -4.95 16.00
N GLU A 141 -2.88 -4.52 16.64
CA GLU A 141 -2.64 -4.64 18.08
C GLU A 141 -3.10 -3.38 18.80
#